data_AF-A0A0F2SH73-F1
#
_entry.id   AF-A0A0F2SH73-F1
#
_cell.length_a   1.000
_cell.length_b   1.000
_cell.length_c   1.000
_cell.angle_alpha   90.00
_cell.angle_beta   90.00
_cell.angle_gamma   90.00
#
_symmetry.space_group_name_H-M   'P 1'
#
loop_
_entity.id
_entity.type
_entity.pdbx_description
1 polymer ?
#
loop_
_entity_poly.entity_id
_entity_poly.type
_entity_poly.pdbx_seq_one_letter_code
_entity_poly.pdbx_strand_id
1 'polypeptide(L)'
;MARRLWLDTNVIIRIITGDPQEMAQEAEDMILKVEMGELVLRLSAIVVAECCWVLESFYEAQPTDISDTLLKFTNAIGVETEEKPVVQQALLDFSAKKVDFVDAYIAAHAKANPPEDVVTWDKHYNRLDISHDRPGN
;
A
#
# COMPACT_ATOMS: atom_id res chain seq x y z
N MET A 1 17.99 -3.51 -20.87
CA MET A 1 16.76 -3.68 -20.06
C MET A 1 16.93 -2.85 -18.80
N ALA A 2 15.90 -2.13 -18.37
CA ALA A 2 15.92 -1.39 -17.11
C ALA A 2 16.18 -2.33 -15.91
N ARG A 3 16.95 -1.87 -14.92
CA ARG A 3 17.21 -2.63 -13.69
C ARG A 3 15.98 -2.56 -12.78
N ARG A 4 15.60 -3.69 -12.18
CA ARG A 4 14.48 -3.78 -11.24
C ARG A 4 14.97 -3.79 -9.80
N LEU A 5 14.35 -2.99 -8.94
CA LEU A 5 14.70 -2.86 -7.52
C LEU A 5 13.46 -3.00 -6.66
N TRP A 6 13.53 -3.76 -5.58
CA TRP A 6 12.48 -3.80 -4.56
C TRP A 6 12.62 -2.62 -3.63
N LEU A 7 11.50 -1.95 -3.37
CA LEU A 7 11.44 -0.87 -2.39
C LEU A 7 11.25 -1.42 -0.99
N ASP A 8 11.93 -0.79 -0.05
CA ASP A 8 11.68 -0.91 1.37
C ASP A 8 10.83 0.29 1.82
N THR A 9 10.10 0.13 2.93
CA THR A 9 9.20 1.11 3.49
C THR A 9 9.90 2.43 3.78
N ASN A 10 11.11 2.38 4.37
CA ASN A 10 11.85 3.58 4.72
C ASN A 10 12.10 4.50 3.52
N VAL A 11 12.45 3.96 2.34
CA VAL A 11 12.68 4.75 1.12
C VAL A 11 11.40 5.45 0.67
N ILE A 12 10.27 4.73 0.68
CA ILE A 12 8.97 5.30 0.31
C ILE A 12 8.56 6.40 1.27
N ILE A 13 8.77 6.21 2.57
CA ILE A 13 8.52 7.25 3.57
C ILE A 13 9.35 8.50 3.23
N ARG A 14 10.63 8.39 2.86
CA ARG A 14 11.45 9.55 2.47
C ARG A 14 10.93 10.25 1.22
N ILE A 15 10.46 9.48 0.23
CA ILE A 15 9.85 10.04 -0.99
C ILE A 15 8.58 10.83 -0.63
N ILE A 16 7.77 10.33 0.31
CA ILE A 16 6.49 10.93 0.68
C ILE A 16 6.68 12.15 1.59
N THR A 17 7.53 12.04 2.61
CA THR A 17 7.64 13.04 3.68
C THR A 17 8.73 14.08 3.44
N GLY A 18 9.73 13.77 2.62
CA GLY A 18 10.90 14.62 2.42
C GLY A 18 11.86 14.66 3.62
N ASP A 19 11.69 13.79 4.62
CA ASP A 19 12.44 13.83 5.89
C ASP A 19 13.14 12.49 6.23
N PRO A 20 14.44 12.50 6.58
CA PRO A 20 15.34 13.66 6.57
C PRO A 20 15.77 14.06 5.15
N GLN A 21 16.07 15.35 4.99
CA GLN A 21 16.33 15.99 3.68
C GLN A 21 17.41 15.27 2.85
N GLU A 22 18.49 14.81 3.48
CA GLU A 22 19.58 14.11 2.77
C GLU A 22 19.08 12.82 2.10
N MET A 23 18.34 11.99 2.85
CA MET A 23 17.79 10.74 2.30
C MET A 23 16.67 11.00 1.30
N ALA A 24 15.91 12.08 1.47
CA ALA A 24 14.90 12.49 0.49
C ALA A 24 15.56 12.87 -0.84
N GLN A 25 16.69 13.60 -0.81
CA GLN A 25 17.43 13.96 -2.01
C GLN A 25 17.99 12.74 -2.73
N GLU A 26 18.52 11.75 -1.99
CA GLU A 26 18.97 10.49 -2.57
C GLU A 26 17.81 9.72 -3.23
N ALA A 27 16.62 9.76 -2.62
CA ALA A 27 15.43 9.14 -3.18
C ALA A 27 14.92 9.87 -4.43
N GLU A 28 14.97 11.20 -4.46
CA GLU A 28 14.65 12.01 -5.66
C GLU A 28 15.59 11.66 -6.83
N ASP A 29 16.90 11.54 -6.59
CA ASP A 29 17.86 11.13 -7.60
C ASP A 29 17.56 9.73 -8.16
N MET A 30 17.04 8.83 -7.31
CA MET A 30 16.56 7.52 -7.76
C MET A 30 15.31 7.64 -8.63
N ILE A 31 14.36 8.51 -8.28
CA ILE A 31 13.14 8.75 -9.07
C ILE A 31 13.49 9.31 -10.46
N LEU A 32 14.46 10.22 -10.58
CA LEU A 32 14.92 10.71 -11.88
C LEU A 32 15.38 9.58 -12.82
N LYS A 33 16.07 8.56 -12.29
CA LYS A 33 16.49 7.38 -13.07
C LYS A 33 15.29 6.51 -13.49
N VAL A 34 14.22 6.50 -12.70
CA VAL A 34 12.95 5.83 -13.06
C VAL A 34 12.28 6.57 -14.20
N GLU A 35 12.21 7.90 -14.16
CA GLU A 35 11.66 8.74 -15.22
C GLU A 35 12.43 8.62 -16.54
N MET A 36 13.76 8.45 -16.45
CA MET A 36 14.62 8.17 -17.60
C MET A 36 14.48 6.74 -18.15
N GLY A 37 13.72 5.87 -17.49
CA GLY A 37 13.52 4.47 -17.87
C GLY A 37 14.72 3.55 -17.61
N GLU A 38 15.66 3.99 -16.78
CA GLU A 38 16.84 3.20 -16.38
C GLU A 38 16.51 2.21 -15.25
N LEU A 39 15.57 2.60 -14.39
CA LEU A 39 15.10 1.83 -13.24
C LEU A 39 13.60 1.53 -13.31
N VAL A 40 13.23 0.40 -12.73
CA VAL A 40 11.85 0.04 -12.41
C VAL A 40 11.78 -0.34 -10.93
N LEU A 41 10.88 0.28 -10.19
CA LEU A 41 10.67 0.02 -8.77
C LEU A 41 9.59 -1.03 -8.57
N ARG A 42 9.85 -2.01 -7.71
CA ARG A 42 8.95 -3.09 -7.36
C ARG A 42 8.39 -2.84 -5.97
N LEU A 43 7.07 -2.94 -5.85
CA LEU A 43 6.35 -2.66 -4.61
C LEU A 43 5.49 -3.86 -4.23
N SER A 44 5.65 -4.36 -3.01
CA SER A 44 4.84 -5.44 -2.44
C SER A 44 3.74 -4.89 -1.53
N ALA A 45 2.68 -5.66 -1.31
CA ALA A 45 1.60 -5.29 -0.41
C ALA A 45 2.06 -5.11 1.05
N ILE A 46 3.05 -5.88 1.50
CA ILE A 46 3.61 -5.76 2.86
C ILE A 46 4.29 -4.40 3.09
N VAL A 47 5.00 -3.89 2.09
CA VAL A 47 5.63 -2.56 2.15
C VAL A 47 4.56 -1.46 2.20
N VAL A 48 3.48 -1.60 1.41
CA VAL A 48 2.33 -0.67 1.47
C VAL A 48 1.66 -0.70 2.84
N ALA A 49 1.50 -1.88 3.44
CA ALA A 49 0.94 -2.01 4.78
C ALA A 49 1.78 -1.31 5.84
N GLU A 50 3.11 -1.50 5.80
CA GLU A 50 4.01 -0.83 6.73
C GLU A 50 4.05 0.69 6.48
N CYS A 51 3.99 1.16 5.24
CA CYS A 51 3.82 2.59 4.94
C CYS A 51 2.55 3.16 5.58
N CYS A 52 1.40 2.48 5.45
CA CYS A 52 0.16 2.94 6.07
C CYS A 52 0.32 3.06 7.59
N TRP A 53 0.88 2.02 8.22
CA TRP A 53 1.10 2.01 9.67
C TRP A 53 2.07 3.10 10.13
N VAL A 54 3.22 3.28 9.46
CA VAL A 54 4.21 4.32 9.82
C VAL A 54 3.63 5.72 9.64
N LEU A 55 2.94 5.97 8.51
CA LEU A 55 2.37 7.29 8.24
C LEU A 55 1.24 7.63 9.21
N GLU A 56 0.38 6.67 9.55
CA GLU A 56 -0.71 6.87 10.49
C GLU A 56 -0.22 7.01 11.93
N SER A 57 0.72 6.17 12.36
CA SER A 57 1.15 6.12 13.77
C SER A 57 2.23 7.14 14.13
N PHE A 58 3.26 7.29 13.30
CA PHE A 58 4.40 8.15 13.60
C PHE A 58 4.22 9.57 13.04
N TYR A 59 3.70 9.68 11.82
CA TYR A 59 3.45 10.97 11.17
C TYR A 59 2.03 11.51 11.43
N GLU A 60 1.18 10.76 12.13
CA GLU A 60 -0.21 11.12 12.46
C GLU A 60 -1.04 11.55 11.23
N ALA A 61 -0.67 11.03 10.05
CA ALA A 61 -1.30 11.38 8.80
C ALA A 61 -2.71 10.78 8.72
N GLN A 62 -3.63 11.50 8.09
CA GLN A 62 -5.01 11.02 7.97
C GLN A 62 -5.11 9.88 6.96
N PRO A 63 -5.95 8.84 7.20
CA PRO A 63 -6.10 7.71 6.27
C PRO A 63 -6.42 8.11 4.83
N THR A 64 -7.16 9.20 4.63
CA THR A 64 -7.46 9.75 3.29
C THR A 64 -6.21 10.25 2.58
N ASP A 65 -5.33 10.98 3.27
CA ASP A 65 -4.11 11.52 2.70
C ASP A 65 -3.11 10.41 2.40
N ILE A 66 -3.03 9.41 3.29
CA ILE A 66 -2.22 8.19 3.11
C ILE A 66 -2.69 7.44 1.85
N SER A 67 -3.99 7.15 1.76
CA SER A 67 -4.57 6.44 0.61
C SER A 67 -4.32 7.19 -0.69
N ASP A 68 -4.64 8.49 -0.76
CA ASP A 68 -4.44 9.29 -1.97
C ASP A 68 -2.98 9.32 -2.42
N THR A 69 -2.04 9.41 -1.47
CA THR A 69 -0.61 9.45 -1.76
C THR A 69 -0.11 8.09 -2.27
N LEU A 70 -0.46 6.99 -1.60
CA LEU A 70 -0.04 5.65 -2.01
C LEU A 70 -0.74 5.20 -3.31
N LEU A 71 -1.97 5.63 -3.57
CA LEU A 71 -2.65 5.42 -4.86
C LEU A 71 -1.92 6.13 -6.00
N LYS A 72 -1.44 7.37 -5.79
CA LYS A 72 -0.60 8.05 -6.79
C LYS A 72 0.71 7.30 -7.00
N PHE A 73 1.36 6.86 -5.92
CA PHE A 73 2.62 6.12 -6.00
C PHE A 73 2.49 4.80 -6.77
N THR A 74 1.46 3.99 -6.48
CA THR A 74 1.18 2.73 -7.22
C THR A 74 0.85 2.96 -8.69
N ASN A 75 0.43 4.17 -9.08
CA ASN A 75 0.14 4.55 -10.46
C ASN A 75 1.29 5.27 -11.17
N ALA A 76 2.39 5.56 -10.47
CA ALA A 76 3.52 6.24 -11.07
C ALA A 76 4.17 5.40 -12.17
N ILE A 77 4.65 6.07 -13.22
CA ILE A 77 5.39 5.42 -14.31
C ILE A 77 6.67 4.81 -13.73
N GLY A 78 6.95 3.57 -14.09
CA GLY A 78 8.13 2.85 -13.61
C GLY A 78 7.96 2.22 -12.22
N VAL A 79 6.77 2.27 -11.62
CA VAL A 79 6.41 1.50 -10.43
C VAL A 79 5.56 0.27 -10.82
N GLU A 80 6.09 -0.90 -10.51
CA GLU A 80 5.46 -2.22 -10.69
C GLU A 80 5.00 -2.74 -9.31
N THR A 81 3.70 -2.57 -9.01
CA THR A 81 3.09 -3.05 -7.77
C THR A 81 2.58 -4.49 -7.92
N GLU A 82 2.91 -5.35 -6.97
CA GLU A 82 2.33 -6.69 -6.86
C GLU A 82 0.84 -6.59 -6.56
N GLU A 83 0.04 -7.43 -7.22
CA GLU A 83 -1.42 -7.48 -7.03
C GLU A 83 -2.07 -6.09 -7.09
N LYS A 84 -1.56 -5.22 -7.99
CA LYS A 84 -1.92 -3.80 -8.03
C LYS A 84 -3.42 -3.51 -7.86
N PRO A 85 -4.36 -4.20 -8.53
CA PRO A 85 -5.79 -3.96 -8.31
C PRO A 85 -6.24 -4.24 -6.87
N VAL A 86 -5.72 -5.29 -6.23
CA VAL A 86 -6.03 -5.65 -4.84
C VAL A 86 -5.47 -4.59 -3.88
N VAL A 87 -4.20 -4.21 -4.05
CA VAL A 87 -3.56 -3.16 -3.23
C VAL A 87 -4.30 -1.83 -3.34
N GLN A 88 -4.70 -1.44 -4.56
CA GLN A 88 -5.44 -0.19 -4.77
C GLN A 88 -6.84 -0.24 -4.16
N GLN A 89 -7.55 -1.37 -4.30
CA GLN A 89 -8.84 -1.55 -3.64
C GLN A 89 -8.70 -1.50 -2.11
N ALA A 90 -7.65 -2.11 -1.56
CA ALA A 90 -7.37 -2.08 -0.13
C ALA A 90 -7.08 -0.66 0.39
N LEU A 91 -6.35 0.18 -0.35
CA LEU A 91 -6.13 1.60 0.00
C LEU A 91 -7.43 2.39 0.03
N LEU A 92 -8.30 2.18 -0.97
CA LEU A 92 -9.61 2.81 -1.04
C LEU A 92 -10.50 2.38 0.14
N ASP A 93 -10.54 1.09 0.48
CA ASP A 93 -11.34 0.59 1.59
C ASP A 93 -10.76 0.99 2.95
N PHE A 94 -9.43 0.98 3.12
CA PHE A 94 -8.71 1.49 4.29
C PHE A 94 -9.21 2.90 4.66
N SER A 95 -9.17 3.82 3.69
CA SER A 95 -9.57 5.21 3.91
C SER A 95 -11.10 5.38 4.03
N ALA A 96 -11.87 4.81 3.11
CA ALA A 96 -13.31 5.03 3.05
C ALA A 96 -14.09 4.31 4.15
N LYS A 97 -13.63 3.11 4.57
CA LYS A 97 -14.28 2.28 5.60
C LYS A 97 -13.67 2.47 6.98
N LYS A 98 -12.52 3.15 7.10
CA LYS A 98 -11.80 3.39 8.37
C LYS A 98 -11.45 2.09 9.09
N VAL A 99 -10.85 1.16 8.35
CA VAL A 99 -10.35 -0.13 8.84
C VAL A 99 -8.84 -0.16 8.67
N ASP A 100 -8.15 -1.13 9.25
CA ASP A 100 -6.71 -1.31 9.01
C ASP A 100 -6.45 -1.74 7.56
N PHE A 101 -5.33 -1.29 6.98
CA PHE A 101 -4.99 -1.63 5.59
C PHE A 101 -4.87 -3.14 5.39
N VAL A 102 -4.30 -3.87 6.36
CA VAL A 102 -4.13 -5.32 6.26
C VAL A 102 -5.48 -6.04 6.17
N ASP A 103 -6.49 -5.61 6.94
CA ASP A 103 -7.83 -6.18 6.84
C ASP A 103 -8.50 -5.87 5.50
N ALA A 104 -8.35 -4.62 5.03
CA ALA A 104 -8.82 -4.22 3.71
C ALA A 104 -8.14 -5.05 2.60
N TYR A 105 -6.84 -5.34 2.74
CA TYR A 105 -6.09 -6.16 1.80
C TYR A 105 -6.58 -7.60 1.76
N ILE A 106 -6.74 -8.25 2.91
CA ILE A 106 -7.25 -9.62 2.98
C ILE A 106 -8.65 -9.71 2.37
N ALA A 107 -9.54 -8.76 2.69
CA ALA A 107 -10.88 -8.72 2.10
C ALA A 107 -10.85 -8.51 0.58
N ALA A 108 -10.03 -7.58 0.08
CA ALA A 108 -9.88 -7.33 -1.35
C ALA A 108 -9.29 -8.54 -2.09
N HIS A 109 -8.32 -9.23 -1.47
CA HIS A 109 -7.68 -10.42 -2.04
C HIS A 109 -8.68 -11.57 -2.16
N ALA A 110 -9.44 -11.87 -1.10
CA ALA A 110 -10.49 -12.90 -1.13
C ALA A 110 -11.55 -12.60 -2.21
N LYS A 111 -12.00 -11.34 -2.30
CA LYS A 111 -12.95 -10.90 -3.36
C LYS A 111 -12.41 -11.11 -4.77
N ALA A 112 -11.11 -10.92 -4.97
CA ALA A 112 -10.46 -11.10 -6.26
C ALA A 112 -10.33 -12.58 -6.66
N ASN A 113 -10.46 -13.50 -5.70
CA ASN A 113 -10.30 -14.95 -5.88
C ASN A 113 -11.57 -15.72 -5.43
N PRO A 114 -12.74 -15.52 -6.07
CA PRO A 114 -13.94 -16.25 -5.69
C PRO A 114 -13.78 -17.77 -5.88
N PRO A 115 -14.41 -18.62 -5.03
CA PRO A 115 -15.37 -18.30 -3.98
C PRO A 115 -14.74 -18.20 -2.58
N GLU A 116 -13.60 -17.50 -2.43
CA GLU A 116 -12.95 -17.33 -1.13
C GLU A 116 -13.69 -16.36 -0.20
N ASP A 117 -13.73 -16.71 1.08
CA ASP A 117 -14.30 -15.94 2.19
C ASP A 117 -13.23 -15.71 3.26
N VAL A 118 -13.48 -14.80 4.21
CA VAL A 118 -12.52 -14.50 5.29
C VAL A 118 -12.92 -15.14 6.61
N VAL A 119 -11.95 -15.71 7.34
CA VAL A 119 -12.17 -16.16 8.72
C VAL A 119 -11.45 -15.21 9.68
N THR A 120 -12.18 -14.63 10.64
CA THR A 120 -11.64 -13.58 11.52
C THR A 120 -12.44 -13.41 12.82
N TRP A 121 -11.80 -12.87 13.86
CA TRP A 121 -12.50 -12.32 15.04
C TRP A 121 -12.70 -10.80 14.95
N ASP A 122 -12.07 -10.13 13.97
CA ASP A 122 -12.10 -8.69 13.82
C ASP A 122 -13.47 -8.21 13.30
N LYS A 123 -13.94 -7.08 13.83
CA LYS A 123 -15.18 -6.43 13.41
C LYS A 123 -15.01 -5.54 12.18
N HIS A 124 -13.79 -5.25 11.74
CA HIS A 124 -13.50 -4.47 10.54
C HIS A 124 -14.21 -5.03 9.30
N TYR A 125 -14.27 -6.35 9.17
CA TYR A 125 -14.88 -7.06 8.05
C TYR A 125 -16.39 -6.81 7.89
N ASN A 126 -17.08 -6.36 8.94
CA ASN A 126 -18.48 -5.89 8.83
C ASN A 126 -18.65 -4.67 7.90
N ARG A 127 -17.55 -3.94 7.61
CA ARG A 127 -17.55 -2.75 6.75
C ARG A 127 -16.97 -3.01 5.36
N LEU A 128 -16.48 -4.22 5.10
CA LEU A 128 -15.68 -4.57 3.92
C LEU A 128 -16.45 -5.35 2.87
N ASP A 129 -17.77 -5.52 2.98
CA ASP A 129 -18.63 -6.14 1.95
C ASP A 129 -18.09 -7.49 1.44
N ILE A 130 -17.66 -8.35 2.36
CA ILE A 130 -17.16 -9.70 2.10
C ILE A 130 -17.79 -10.67 3.09
N SER A 131 -18.11 -11.87 2.62
CA SER A 131 -18.53 -12.97 3.50
C SER A 131 -17.39 -13.30 4.45
N HIS A 132 -17.72 -13.37 5.74
CA HIS A 132 -16.73 -13.69 6.76
C HIS A 132 -17.35 -14.40 7.95
N ASP A 133 -16.59 -15.34 8.50
CA ASP A 133 -16.99 -16.19 9.62
C ASP A 133 -16.02 -16.09 10.79
N ARG A 134 -16.52 -16.48 11.97
CA ARG A 134 -15.66 -16.69 13.14
C ARG A 134 -15.11 -18.12 13.13
N PRO A 135 -13.89 -18.34 13.61
CA PRO A 135 -13.39 -19.69 13.85
C PRO A 135 -14.36 -20.50 14.72
N GLY A 136 -14.83 -21.63 14.19
CA GLY A 136 -15.73 -22.56 14.90
C GLY A 136 -17.22 -22.41 14.59
N ASN A 137 -17.60 -21.53 13.66
CA ASN A 137 -18.90 -21.58 12.97
C ASN A 137 -18.88 -22.59 11.81
#